data_AF-A0A842TZ01-F1
#
_entry.id   AF-A0A842TZ01-F1
#
_cell.length_a   1.000
_cell.length_b   1.000
_cell.length_c   1.000
_cell.angle_alpha   90.00
_cell.angle_beta   90.00
_cell.angle_gamma   90.00
#
_symmetry.space_group_name_H-M   'P 1'
#
loop_
_entity.id
_entity.type
_entity.pdbx_description
1 polymer ?
#
loop_
_entity_poly.entity_id
_entity_poly.type
_entity_poly.pdbx_seq_one_letter_code
_entity_poly.pdbx_strand_id
1 'polypeptide(L)'
;MDNEEDPRPTLKEVKDWILSTVRHSMMVEYYLHKLGLDVDEKDRPHDIVGEGNKLSWPVMKGLAMQFRSDDSDFFLNHVRPSIQLHRQQEHHQKWNLPHNMDENYLRMGAVDAICSLLEFRKYQGGSHSFEEIPDIIKKNEKERMKVLWLLEPQRERWMWEMYEKMKKIPVPDVKRIKSIYEIPNIGVPEETCRKIKKRVKDTLKMLRKRGYDV
;
A
#
# COMPACT_ATOMS: atom_id res chain seq x y z
N MET A 1 26.45 -14.98 24.06
CA MET A 1 25.22 -14.25 23.73
C MET A 1 24.71 -14.88 22.47
N ASP A 2 23.66 -15.67 22.59
CA ASP A 2 23.10 -16.44 21.49
C ASP A 2 22.74 -15.50 20.35
N ASN A 3 23.20 -15.84 19.15
CA ASN A 3 22.76 -15.23 17.91
C ASN A 3 21.27 -15.58 17.74
N GLU A 4 20.39 -14.78 18.33
CA GLU A 4 18.99 -14.74 17.90
C GLU A 4 19.01 -14.28 16.44
N GLU A 5 18.89 -15.25 15.52
CA GLU A 5 18.68 -14.98 14.10
C GLU A 5 17.49 -14.03 13.97
N ASP A 6 17.71 -12.81 13.47
CA ASP A 6 16.64 -11.87 13.09
C ASP A 6 15.58 -12.67 12.31
N PRO A 7 14.36 -12.86 12.86
CA PRO A 7 13.43 -13.85 12.34
C PRO A 7 13.09 -13.52 10.89
N ARG A 8 13.48 -14.39 9.99
CA ARG A 8 13.28 -14.22 8.54
C ARG A 8 11.82 -14.55 8.17
N PRO A 9 11.19 -13.82 7.23
CA PRO A 9 9.87 -14.23 6.73
C PRO A 9 9.95 -15.56 5.97
N THR A 10 8.89 -16.34 6.05
CA THR A 10 8.72 -17.57 5.27
C THR A 10 8.47 -17.25 3.80
N LEU A 11 8.67 -18.23 2.92
CA LEU A 11 8.32 -18.10 1.51
C LEU A 11 6.85 -17.72 1.30
N LYS A 12 5.94 -18.32 2.07
CA LYS A 12 4.50 -18.03 2.00
C LYS A 12 4.21 -16.58 2.36
N GLU A 13 4.75 -16.09 3.48
CA GLU A 13 4.62 -14.69 3.92
C GLU A 13 5.12 -13.70 2.85
N VAL A 14 6.25 -14.01 2.22
CA VAL A 14 6.79 -13.19 1.12
C VAL A 14 5.86 -13.20 -0.10
N LYS A 15 5.36 -14.38 -0.52
CA LYS A 15 4.44 -14.48 -1.67
C LYS A 15 3.12 -13.76 -1.40
N ASP A 16 2.55 -13.91 -0.21
CA ASP A 16 1.32 -13.24 0.23
C ASP A 16 1.51 -11.71 0.23
N TRP A 17 2.66 -11.24 0.71
CA TRP A 17 2.99 -9.82 0.71
C TRP A 17 3.12 -9.23 -0.69
N ILE A 18 3.86 -9.90 -1.59
CA ILE A 18 4.01 -9.45 -2.98
C ILE A 18 2.64 -9.41 -3.65
N LEU A 19 1.82 -10.45 -3.46
CA LEU A 19 0.49 -10.52 -4.05
C LEU A 19 -0.41 -9.38 -3.54
N SER A 20 -0.41 -9.12 -2.23
CA SER A 20 -1.13 -8.00 -1.62
C SER A 20 -0.66 -6.66 -2.19
N THR A 21 0.64 -6.44 -2.27
CA THR A 21 1.24 -5.20 -2.80
C THR A 21 0.87 -4.96 -4.26
N VAL A 22 0.87 -6.02 -5.08
CA VAL A 22 0.49 -5.93 -6.50
C VAL A 22 -1.00 -5.61 -6.64
N ARG A 23 -1.86 -6.23 -5.85
CA ARG A 23 -3.31 -5.92 -5.85
C ARG A 23 -3.56 -4.47 -5.47
N HIS A 24 -2.91 -3.98 -4.41
CA HIS A 24 -2.99 -2.57 -4.00
C HIS A 24 -2.58 -1.64 -5.14
N SER A 25 -1.38 -1.87 -5.68
CA SER A 25 -0.81 -1.02 -6.72
C SER A 25 -1.69 -0.98 -7.97
N MET A 26 -2.22 -2.12 -8.39
CA MET A 26 -3.12 -2.18 -9.55
C MET A 26 -4.47 -1.48 -9.25
N MET A 27 -4.99 -1.56 -8.03
CA MET A 27 -6.21 -0.85 -7.63
C MET A 27 -6.01 0.67 -7.62
N VAL A 28 -4.91 1.15 -7.04
CA VAL A 28 -4.56 2.57 -7.02
C VAL A 28 -4.43 3.09 -8.44
N GLU A 29 -3.60 2.44 -9.27
CA GLU A 29 -3.38 2.85 -10.66
C GLU A 29 -4.66 2.82 -11.50
N TYR A 30 -5.56 1.86 -11.24
CA TYR A 30 -6.88 1.84 -11.88
C TYR A 30 -7.69 3.09 -11.54
N TYR A 31 -7.82 3.44 -10.26
CA TYR A 31 -8.59 4.63 -9.87
C TYR A 31 -7.92 5.93 -10.30
N LEU A 32 -6.59 6.05 -10.19
CA LEU A 32 -5.86 7.22 -10.68
C LEU A 32 -6.11 7.44 -12.17
N HIS A 33 -6.03 6.37 -12.97
CA HIS A 33 -6.32 6.43 -14.40
C HIS A 33 -7.78 6.82 -14.68
N LYS A 34 -8.76 6.21 -14.00
CA LYS A 34 -10.19 6.51 -14.20
C LYS A 34 -10.58 7.92 -13.75
N LEU A 35 -9.86 8.49 -12.79
CA LEU A 35 -10.07 9.85 -12.29
C LEU A 35 -9.32 10.92 -13.12
N GLY A 36 -8.49 10.51 -14.10
CA GLY A 36 -7.65 11.43 -14.87
C GLY A 36 -6.59 12.12 -14.01
N LEU A 37 -6.13 11.47 -12.94
CA LEU A 37 -5.06 11.97 -12.07
C LEU A 37 -3.71 11.53 -12.64
N ASP A 38 -3.25 12.26 -13.65
CA ASP A 38 -1.91 12.09 -14.20
C ASP A 38 -0.90 12.90 -13.39
N VAL A 39 0.08 12.21 -12.84
CA VAL A 39 1.25 12.82 -12.21
C VAL A 39 2.53 12.17 -12.72
N ASP A 40 3.62 12.91 -12.57
CA ASP A 40 4.98 12.43 -12.75
C ASP A 40 5.17 11.13 -11.99
N GLU A 41 5.94 10.20 -12.57
CA GLU A 41 6.20 8.89 -11.97
C GLU A 41 6.64 9.07 -10.52
N LYS A 42 7.65 9.92 -10.25
CA LYS A 42 8.24 10.22 -8.92
C LYS A 42 7.24 10.54 -7.80
N ASP A 43 6.05 10.98 -8.17
CA ASP A 43 5.02 11.51 -7.28
C ASP A 43 3.86 10.54 -7.05
N ARG A 44 3.83 9.45 -7.81
CA ARG A 44 2.83 8.39 -7.65
C ARG A 44 3.04 7.66 -6.32
N PRO A 45 1.97 7.16 -5.68
CA PRO A 45 2.09 6.23 -4.56
C PRO A 45 2.89 5.01 -4.98
N HIS A 46 4.16 4.99 -4.58
CA HIS A 46 5.14 4.05 -5.12
C HIS A 46 5.32 2.84 -4.22
N ASP A 47 4.28 2.04 -4.13
CA ASP A 47 4.35 0.74 -3.48
C ASP A 47 5.43 -0.16 -4.09
N ILE A 48 5.71 0.02 -5.38
CA ILE A 48 6.60 -0.87 -6.13
C ILE A 48 7.83 -0.18 -6.74
N VAL A 49 7.93 1.16 -6.76
CA VAL A 49 9.02 1.91 -7.43
C VAL A 49 9.76 2.82 -6.43
N GLY A 50 10.99 3.23 -6.75
CA GLY A 50 11.77 4.16 -5.91
C GLY A 50 12.45 3.49 -4.71
N GLU A 51 13.29 4.24 -3.99
CA GLU A 51 13.87 3.76 -2.74
C GLU A 51 12.78 3.58 -1.67
N GLY A 52 12.93 2.61 -0.76
CA GLY A 52 11.93 2.37 0.29
C GLY A 52 10.59 1.77 -0.17
N ASN A 53 10.49 1.26 -1.40
CA ASN A 53 9.26 0.62 -1.88
C ASN A 53 8.97 -0.71 -1.16
N LYS A 54 7.70 -1.12 -1.12
CA LYS A 54 7.21 -2.33 -0.45
C LYS A 54 7.82 -3.63 -0.98
N LEU A 55 8.37 -3.63 -2.19
CA LEU A 55 9.06 -4.78 -2.80
C LEU A 55 10.59 -4.73 -2.69
N SER A 56 11.15 -3.69 -2.06
CA SER A 56 12.56 -3.66 -1.69
C SER A 56 12.80 -4.56 -0.48
N TRP A 57 13.94 -5.27 -0.43
CA TRP A 57 14.20 -6.21 0.67
C TRP A 57 14.13 -5.58 2.07
N PRO A 58 14.75 -4.40 2.34
CA PRO A 58 14.72 -3.80 3.67
C PRO A 58 13.32 -3.54 4.22
N VAL A 59 12.36 -3.27 3.34
CA VAL A 59 10.96 -3.01 3.68
C VAL A 59 10.15 -4.31 3.68
N MET A 60 10.30 -5.12 2.63
CA MET A 60 9.56 -6.36 2.47
C MET A 60 9.83 -7.35 3.59
N LYS A 61 11.05 -7.39 4.15
CA LYS A 61 11.42 -8.40 5.15
C LYS A 61 10.53 -8.34 6.40
N GLY A 62 10.19 -7.15 6.90
CA GLY A 62 9.31 -7.02 8.06
C GLY A 62 7.84 -6.95 7.68
N LEU A 63 7.50 -6.32 6.55
CA LEU A 63 6.09 -6.25 6.11
C LEU A 63 5.51 -7.62 5.76
N ALA A 64 6.32 -8.54 5.22
CA ALA A 64 5.88 -9.92 4.99
C ALA A 64 5.52 -10.65 6.30
N MET A 65 6.18 -10.31 7.41
CA MET A 65 5.94 -10.96 8.70
C MET A 65 4.64 -10.53 9.38
N GLN A 66 3.92 -9.53 8.86
CA GLN A 66 2.64 -9.10 9.43
C GLN A 66 1.57 -10.21 9.43
N PHE A 67 1.74 -11.24 8.60
CA PHE A 67 0.83 -12.38 8.54
C PHE A 67 1.12 -13.45 9.61
N ARG A 68 2.20 -13.30 10.39
CA ARG A 68 2.66 -14.32 11.34
C ARG A 68 1.89 -14.29 12.66
N SER A 69 1.73 -13.10 13.22
CA SER A 69 1.24 -12.89 14.58
C SER A 69 0.53 -11.55 14.69
N ASP A 70 -0.49 -11.52 15.56
CA ASP A 70 -1.22 -10.31 15.94
C ASP A 70 -0.69 -9.68 17.23
N ASP A 71 0.34 -10.31 17.81
CA ASP A 71 0.95 -9.84 19.02
C ASP A 71 1.56 -8.44 18.83
N SER A 72 1.28 -7.56 19.79
CA SER A 72 1.70 -6.17 19.73
C SER A 72 3.22 -6.04 19.76
N ASP A 73 3.91 -6.84 20.58
CA ASP A 73 5.36 -6.76 20.69
C ASP A 73 6.03 -7.29 19.42
N PHE A 74 5.49 -8.37 18.85
CA PHE A 74 5.91 -8.86 17.54
C PHE A 74 5.77 -7.79 16.45
N PHE A 75 4.63 -7.09 16.41
CA PHE A 75 4.42 -5.99 15.46
C PHE A 75 5.44 -4.87 15.65
N LEU A 76 5.64 -4.43 16.91
CA LEU A 76 6.56 -3.34 17.25
C LEU A 76 8.01 -3.66 16.88
N ASN A 77 8.43 -4.90 17.07
CA ASN A 77 9.83 -5.31 16.87
C ASN A 77 10.15 -5.71 15.42
N HIS A 78 9.20 -6.31 14.69
CA HIS A 78 9.50 -6.88 13.36
C HIS A 78 8.82 -6.15 12.19
N VAL A 79 7.61 -5.62 12.40
CA VAL A 79 6.81 -5.03 11.30
C VAL A 79 6.97 -3.51 11.27
N ARG A 80 6.87 -2.85 12.42
CA ARG A 80 6.92 -1.38 12.55
C ARG A 80 8.19 -0.75 11.96
N PRO A 81 9.41 -1.32 12.13
CA PRO A 81 10.61 -0.73 11.54
C PRO A 81 10.55 -0.67 10.00
N SER A 82 9.98 -1.72 9.38
CA SER A 82 9.80 -1.76 7.92
C SER A 82 8.72 -0.78 7.43
N ILE A 83 7.64 -0.60 8.20
CA ILE A 83 6.65 0.45 7.95
C ILE A 83 7.30 1.83 8.01
N GLN A 84 8.12 2.10 9.03
CA GLN A 84 8.80 3.38 9.20
C GLN A 84 9.73 3.67 8.03
N LEU A 85 10.49 2.67 7.57
CA LEU A 85 11.35 2.80 6.40
C LEU A 85 10.53 3.10 5.13
N HIS A 86 9.42 2.40 4.90
CA HIS A 86 8.54 2.67 3.77
C HIS A 86 7.96 4.10 3.81
N ARG A 87 7.59 4.58 4.99
CA ARG A 87 7.05 5.94 5.18
C ARG A 87 8.06 7.06 4.92
N GLN A 88 9.35 6.76 4.78
CA GLN A 88 10.35 7.75 4.36
C GLN A 88 10.25 8.09 2.87
N GLN A 89 9.45 7.35 2.09
CA GLN A 89 9.18 7.70 0.69
C GLN A 89 8.55 9.09 0.57
N GLU A 90 8.94 9.81 -0.48
CA GLU A 90 8.57 11.20 -0.70
C GLU A 90 7.06 11.43 -0.69
N HIS A 91 6.27 10.52 -1.29
CA HIS A 91 4.80 10.65 -1.29
C HIS A 91 4.19 10.57 0.13
N HIS A 92 4.72 9.73 1.01
CA HIS A 92 4.28 9.64 2.41
C HIS A 92 4.70 10.89 3.20
N GLN A 93 5.90 11.42 2.93
CA GLN A 93 6.36 12.65 3.56
C GLN A 93 5.47 13.83 3.12
N LYS A 94 5.27 13.99 1.80
CA LYS A 94 4.41 15.01 1.19
C LYS A 94 2.97 14.95 1.68
N TRP A 95 2.38 13.76 1.77
CA TRP A 95 1.06 13.56 2.35
C TRP A 95 0.99 14.04 3.80
N ASN A 96 2.11 13.94 4.54
CA ASN A 96 2.18 14.31 5.94
C ASN A 96 2.54 15.77 6.23
N LEU A 97 2.94 16.55 5.21
CA LEU A 97 3.33 17.95 5.40
C LEU A 97 2.11 18.88 5.60
N PRO A 98 2.16 19.82 6.56
CA PRO A 98 1.13 20.84 6.72
C PRO A 98 1.28 21.95 5.66
N HIS A 99 0.22 22.13 4.87
CA HIS A 99 -0.05 23.24 3.94
C HIS A 99 0.84 23.41 2.69
N ASN A 100 0.24 24.01 1.64
CA ASN A 100 0.83 24.35 0.33
C ASN A 100 1.33 23.19 -0.55
N MET A 101 0.79 21.98 -0.36
CA MET A 101 0.99 20.88 -1.30
C MET A 101 0.08 21.03 -2.52
N ASP A 102 0.60 20.66 -3.70
CA ASP A 102 -0.18 20.59 -4.93
C ASP A 102 -1.39 19.65 -4.75
N GLU A 103 -2.55 20.09 -5.25
CA GLU A 103 -3.83 19.41 -5.03
C GLU A 103 -3.82 17.99 -5.58
N ASN A 104 -3.14 17.74 -6.69
CA ASN A 104 -3.10 16.41 -7.29
C ASN A 104 -2.41 15.41 -6.38
N TYR A 105 -1.37 15.80 -5.63
CA TYR A 105 -0.78 14.93 -4.60
C TYR A 105 -1.76 14.57 -3.50
N LEU A 106 -2.54 15.53 -3.03
CA LEU A 106 -3.50 15.28 -1.97
C LEU A 106 -4.65 14.39 -2.47
N ARG A 107 -5.09 14.57 -3.71
CA ARG A 107 -6.04 13.65 -4.35
C ARG A 107 -5.47 12.24 -4.47
N MET A 108 -4.21 12.10 -4.88
CA MET A 108 -3.57 10.77 -4.97
C MET A 108 -3.40 10.09 -3.63
N GLY A 109 -2.93 10.81 -2.61
CA GLY A 109 -2.79 10.27 -1.26
C GLY A 109 -4.13 9.82 -0.70
N ALA A 110 -5.21 10.55 -1.02
CA ALA A 110 -6.57 10.12 -0.69
C ALA A 110 -6.99 8.85 -1.44
N VAL A 111 -6.69 8.72 -2.75
CA VAL A 111 -6.96 7.49 -3.51
C VAL A 111 -6.19 6.30 -2.92
N ASP A 112 -4.91 6.46 -2.61
CA ASP A 112 -4.08 5.41 -1.98
C ASP A 112 -4.63 4.99 -0.62
N ALA A 113 -5.00 5.96 0.22
CA ALA A 113 -5.56 5.71 1.53
C ALA A 113 -6.92 4.99 1.46
N ILE A 114 -7.83 5.44 0.59
CA ILE A 114 -9.13 4.77 0.37
C ILE A 114 -8.90 3.34 -0.15
N CYS A 115 -8.00 3.17 -1.14
CA CYS A 115 -7.63 1.85 -1.62
C CYS A 115 -7.15 0.97 -0.47
N SER A 116 -6.30 1.49 0.42
CA SER A 116 -5.80 0.73 1.57
C SER A 116 -6.91 0.27 2.54
N LEU A 117 -8.00 1.04 2.68
CA LEU A 117 -9.15 0.67 3.51
C LEU A 117 -9.96 -0.46 2.87
N LEU A 118 -10.02 -0.53 1.55
CA LEU A 118 -10.71 -1.60 0.83
C LEU A 118 -9.95 -2.94 0.91
N GLU A 119 -8.66 -2.90 1.27
CA GLU A 119 -7.84 -4.10 1.43
C GLU A 119 -7.98 -4.73 2.81
N PHE A 120 -7.82 -6.04 2.89
CA PHE A 120 -7.69 -6.68 4.19
C PHE A 120 -6.32 -6.36 4.80
N ARG A 121 -6.30 -5.41 5.72
CA ARG A 121 -5.11 -5.05 6.50
C ARG A 121 -5.45 -5.12 7.97
N LYS A 122 -4.94 -6.14 8.64
CA LYS A 122 -5.34 -6.48 10.01
C LYS A 122 -5.07 -5.35 11.01
N TYR A 123 -3.93 -4.66 10.87
CA TYR A 123 -3.59 -3.50 11.70
C TYR A 123 -4.48 -2.26 11.44
N GLN A 124 -5.34 -2.28 10.42
CA GLN A 124 -6.35 -1.24 10.12
C GLN A 124 -7.78 -1.72 10.43
N GLY A 125 -7.93 -2.82 11.19
CA GLY A 125 -9.24 -3.39 11.53
C GLY A 125 -9.83 -4.33 10.48
N GLY A 126 -9.06 -4.74 9.47
CA GLY A 126 -9.51 -5.67 8.42
C GLY A 126 -9.73 -4.97 7.08
N SER A 127 -10.71 -5.47 6.31
CA SER A 127 -11.15 -4.88 5.04
C SER A 127 -12.46 -4.15 5.28
N HIS A 128 -12.59 -2.96 4.70
CA HIS A 128 -13.77 -2.12 4.78
C HIS A 128 -14.47 -2.07 3.42
N SER A 129 -15.78 -1.89 3.44
CA SER A 129 -16.62 -1.62 2.28
C SER A 129 -16.61 -0.14 1.90
N PHE A 130 -17.10 0.19 0.70
CA PHE A 130 -17.29 1.58 0.31
C PHE A 130 -18.29 2.28 1.24
N GLU A 131 -19.28 1.56 1.73
CA GLU A 131 -20.31 2.06 2.63
C GLU A 131 -19.77 2.42 4.03
N GLU A 132 -18.69 1.77 4.48
CA GLU A 132 -18.06 2.01 5.80
C GLU A 132 -17.03 3.16 5.77
N ILE A 133 -16.41 3.44 4.62
CA ILE A 133 -15.43 4.52 4.46
C ILE A 133 -15.93 5.90 4.96
N PRO A 134 -17.18 6.32 4.69
CA PRO A 134 -17.80 7.51 5.31
C PRO A 134 -17.60 7.64 6.81
N ASP A 135 -17.85 6.57 7.54
CA ASP A 135 -17.80 6.59 8.99
C ASP A 135 -16.35 6.62 9.48
N ILE A 136 -15.43 5.97 8.75
CA ILE A 136 -13.99 6.01 9.02
C ILE A 136 -13.46 7.45 8.87
N ILE A 137 -13.90 8.18 7.83
CA ILE A 137 -13.49 9.57 7.59
C ILE A 137 -14.01 10.48 8.71
N LYS A 138 -15.24 10.26 9.17
CA LYS A 138 -15.92 11.09 10.20
C LYS A 138 -15.47 10.84 11.64
N LYS A 139 -14.86 9.70 11.95
CA LYS A 139 -14.37 9.39 13.32
C LYS A 139 -13.51 10.52 13.88
N ASN A 140 -13.67 10.85 15.16
CA ASN A 140 -13.12 12.05 15.81
C ASN A 140 -11.61 11.90 16.13
N GLU A 141 -10.90 13.01 16.32
CA GLU A 141 -9.43 13.08 16.55
C GLU A 141 -8.88 12.13 17.64
N LYS A 142 -9.61 11.93 18.74
CA LYS A 142 -9.21 10.98 19.81
C LYS A 142 -9.29 9.50 19.40
N GLU A 143 -10.17 9.14 18.47
CA GLU A 143 -10.28 7.78 17.92
C GLU A 143 -9.38 7.60 16.69
N ARG A 144 -9.10 8.69 15.96
CA ARG A 144 -8.17 8.75 14.82
C ARG A 144 -6.76 8.25 15.19
N MET A 145 -6.25 8.66 16.37
CA MET A 145 -4.94 8.21 16.92
C MET A 145 -4.75 6.68 17.00
N LYS A 146 -5.84 5.89 17.07
CA LYS A 146 -5.75 4.42 17.15
C LYS A 146 -5.87 3.73 15.79
N VAL A 147 -6.48 4.36 14.79
CA VAL A 147 -6.94 3.66 13.59
C VAL A 147 -6.16 4.06 12.34
N LEU A 148 -5.66 5.29 12.23
CA LEU A 148 -4.79 5.69 11.13
C LEU A 148 -4.14 7.05 11.43
N TRP A 149 -2.99 7.34 10.82
CA TRP A 149 -2.32 8.65 10.80
C TRP A 149 -3.06 9.66 9.88
N LEU A 150 -4.39 9.60 9.95
CA LEU A 150 -5.43 10.31 9.20
C LEU A 150 -6.07 11.18 10.30
N LEU A 151 -6.04 12.50 10.36
CA LEU A 151 -6.29 13.50 9.33
C LEU A 151 -5.99 14.85 10.00
N GLU A 152 -5.13 15.67 9.41
CA GLU A 152 -5.36 17.12 9.54
C GLU A 152 -6.63 17.48 8.76
N PRO A 153 -7.39 18.54 9.14
CA PRO A 153 -8.65 18.91 8.49
C PRO A 153 -8.58 18.99 6.95
N GLN A 154 -7.41 19.37 6.41
CA GLN A 154 -7.18 19.43 4.98
C GLN A 154 -7.27 18.06 4.28
N ARG A 155 -6.80 16.98 4.91
CA ARG A 155 -6.83 15.63 4.32
C ARG A 155 -8.24 15.06 4.30
N GLU A 156 -9.08 15.46 5.26
CA GLU A 156 -10.47 15.00 5.36
C GLU A 156 -11.24 15.42 4.11
N ARG A 157 -11.08 16.69 3.70
CA ARG A 157 -11.63 17.21 2.44
C ARG A 157 -11.25 16.34 1.24
N TRP A 158 -9.98 15.99 1.09
CA TRP A 158 -9.49 15.22 -0.06
C TRP A 158 -9.94 13.77 -0.04
N MET A 159 -9.94 13.13 1.13
CA MET A 159 -10.55 11.81 1.34
C MET A 159 -12.02 11.81 0.91
N TRP A 160 -12.76 12.85 1.29
CA TRP A 160 -14.17 13.00 0.92
C TRP A 160 -14.39 13.24 -0.57
N GLU A 161 -13.62 14.15 -1.16
CA GLU A 161 -13.70 14.41 -2.60
C GLU A 161 -13.40 13.14 -3.42
N MET A 162 -12.34 12.41 -3.07
CA MET A 162 -11.95 11.20 -3.80
C MET A 162 -12.92 10.05 -3.57
N TYR A 163 -13.42 9.86 -2.35
CA TYR A 163 -14.46 8.88 -2.07
C TYR A 163 -15.70 9.09 -2.96
N GLU A 164 -16.21 10.32 -3.02
CA GLU A 164 -17.40 10.67 -3.80
C GLU A 164 -17.23 10.44 -5.31
N LYS A 165 -15.99 10.55 -5.82
CA LYS A 165 -15.66 10.24 -7.21
C LYS A 165 -15.44 8.73 -7.42
N MET A 166 -14.69 8.07 -6.54
CA MET A 166 -14.36 6.64 -6.62
C MET A 166 -15.61 5.75 -6.53
N LYS A 167 -16.59 6.09 -5.69
CA LYS A 167 -17.83 5.30 -5.56
C LYS A 167 -18.66 5.23 -6.84
N LYS A 168 -18.43 6.14 -7.80
CA LYS A 168 -19.11 6.18 -9.10
C LYS A 168 -18.38 5.38 -10.17
N ILE A 169 -17.19 4.88 -9.87
CA ILE A 169 -16.34 4.10 -10.78
C ILE A 169 -16.52 2.62 -10.44
N PRO A 170 -16.66 1.71 -11.43
CA PRO A 170 -16.72 0.28 -11.17
C PRO A 170 -15.48 -0.22 -10.43
N VAL A 171 -15.68 -0.96 -9.34
CA VAL A 171 -14.59 -1.53 -8.54
C VAL A 171 -13.79 -2.52 -9.39
N PRO A 172 -12.46 -2.38 -9.49
CA PRO A 172 -11.65 -3.29 -10.27
C PRO A 172 -11.59 -4.68 -9.61
N ASP A 173 -11.68 -5.74 -10.42
CA ASP A 173 -11.58 -7.12 -9.93
C ASP A 173 -10.13 -7.54 -9.69
N VAL A 174 -9.52 -6.96 -8.64
CA VAL A 174 -8.16 -7.28 -8.19
C VAL A 174 -8.00 -8.73 -7.72
N LYS A 175 -9.11 -9.42 -7.39
CA LYS A 175 -9.11 -10.84 -7.00
C LYS A 175 -8.74 -11.75 -8.17
N ARG A 176 -8.85 -11.28 -9.43
CA ARG A 176 -8.32 -11.98 -10.62
C ARG A 176 -6.81 -12.14 -10.60
N ILE A 177 -6.09 -11.28 -9.88
CA ILE A 177 -4.65 -11.42 -9.65
C ILE A 177 -4.48 -12.49 -8.57
N LYS A 178 -4.40 -13.76 -8.98
CA LYS A 178 -4.29 -14.92 -8.07
C LYS A 178 -2.86 -15.33 -7.78
N SER A 179 -1.92 -14.86 -8.59
CA SER A 179 -0.53 -15.31 -8.59
C SER A 179 0.43 -14.16 -8.85
N ILE A 180 1.61 -14.22 -8.24
CA ILE A 180 2.71 -13.30 -8.49
C ILE A 180 3.40 -13.55 -9.85
N TYR A 181 3.11 -14.69 -10.48
CA TYR A 181 3.63 -15.05 -11.81
C TYR A 181 2.69 -14.62 -12.94
N GLU A 182 1.39 -14.50 -12.65
CA GLU A 182 0.35 -14.18 -13.62
C GLU A 182 -0.48 -13.00 -13.12
N ILE A 183 -0.12 -11.81 -13.60
CA ILE A 183 -0.77 -10.55 -13.24
C ILE A 183 -1.61 -10.10 -14.45
N PRO A 184 -2.92 -10.42 -14.51
CA PRO A 184 -3.78 -9.93 -15.58
C PRO A 184 -3.90 -8.41 -15.53
N ASN A 185 -4.06 -7.77 -16.69
CA ASN A 185 -4.43 -6.36 -16.73
C ASN A 185 -5.92 -6.23 -16.30
N ILE A 186 -6.18 -5.43 -15.26
CA ILE A 186 -7.52 -5.21 -14.70
C ILE A 186 -8.17 -3.89 -15.19
N GLY A 187 -7.68 -3.33 -16.30
CA GLY A 187 -8.17 -2.07 -16.87
C GLY A 187 -7.29 -0.87 -16.55
N VAL A 188 -6.01 -1.09 -16.25
CA VAL A 188 -4.98 -0.05 -16.14
C VAL A 188 -4.28 0.15 -17.49
N PRO A 189 -3.59 1.28 -17.72
CA PRO A 189 -2.75 1.45 -18.90
C PRO A 189 -1.76 0.29 -19.06
N GLU A 190 -1.59 -0.22 -20.28
CA GLU A 190 -0.77 -1.42 -20.54
C GLU A 190 0.69 -1.20 -20.11
N GLU A 191 1.20 0.02 -20.29
CA GLU A 191 2.53 0.37 -19.82
C GLU A 191 2.66 0.22 -18.29
N THR A 192 1.68 0.68 -17.52
CA THR A 192 1.64 0.54 -16.06
C THR A 192 1.64 -0.93 -15.66
N CYS A 193 0.79 -1.75 -16.29
CA CYS A 193 0.75 -3.19 -16.02
C CYS A 193 2.11 -3.86 -16.32
N ARG A 194 2.76 -3.49 -17.42
CA ARG A 194 4.09 -3.97 -17.80
C ARG A 194 5.17 -3.55 -16.80
N LYS A 195 5.14 -2.30 -16.30
CA LYS A 195 6.07 -1.82 -15.25
C LYS A 195 5.91 -2.62 -13.96
N ILE A 196 4.67 -2.85 -13.51
CA ILE A 196 4.38 -3.68 -12.33
C ILE A 196 4.90 -5.11 -12.50
N LYS A 197 4.60 -5.76 -13.64
CA LYS A 197 5.11 -7.11 -13.96
C LYS A 197 6.64 -7.19 -13.95
N LYS A 198 7.31 -6.20 -14.57
CA LYS A 198 8.77 -6.13 -14.60
C LYS A 198 9.33 -6.03 -13.19
N ARG A 199 8.76 -5.16 -12.36
CA ARG A 199 9.19 -4.98 -10.98
C ARG A 199 9.04 -6.25 -10.15
N VAL A 200 7.90 -6.93 -10.25
CA VAL A 200 7.69 -8.23 -9.60
C VAL A 200 8.75 -9.23 -10.04
N LYS A 201 9.01 -9.36 -11.35
CA LYS A 201 10.06 -10.24 -11.88
C LYS A 201 11.44 -9.93 -11.27
N ASP A 202 11.78 -8.66 -11.12
CA ASP A 202 13.06 -8.25 -10.52
C ASP A 202 13.11 -8.53 -9.01
N THR A 203 11.98 -8.39 -8.30
CA THR A 203 11.84 -8.80 -6.90
C THR A 203 12.01 -10.32 -6.75
N LEU A 204 11.45 -11.15 -7.64
CA LEU A 204 11.64 -12.60 -7.60
C LEU A 204 13.12 -12.98 -7.81
N LYS A 205 13.82 -12.34 -8.74
CA LYS A 205 15.28 -12.54 -8.91
C LYS A 205 16.06 -12.17 -7.66
N MET A 206 15.72 -11.05 -7.01
CA MET A 206 16.33 -10.64 -5.74
C MET A 206 16.10 -11.69 -4.64
N LEU A 207 14.90 -12.26 -4.57
CA LEU A 207 14.54 -13.28 -3.58
C LEU A 207 15.30 -14.59 -3.79
N ARG A 208 15.49 -15.03 -5.03
CA ARG A 208 16.35 -16.19 -5.35
C ARG A 208 17.77 -16.01 -4.85
N LYS A 209 18.37 -14.84 -5.07
CA LYS A 209 19.71 -14.51 -4.55
C LYS A 209 19.79 -14.52 -3.02
N ARG A 210 18.64 -14.40 -2.34
CA ARG A 210 18.52 -14.49 -0.88
C ARG A 210 18.20 -15.90 -0.39
N GLY A 211 18.07 -16.89 -1.27
CA GLY A 211 17.75 -18.27 -0.92
C GLY A 211 16.26 -18.55 -0.74
N TYR A 212 15.36 -17.75 -1.32
CA TYR A 212 13.96 -18.12 -1.45
C TYR A 212 13.73 -18.89 -2.76
N ASP A 213 13.02 -20.01 -2.67
CA ASP A 213 12.60 -20.79 -3.84
C ASP A 213 11.30 -20.21 -4.44
N VAL A 214 11.47 -19.18 -5.30
CA VAL A 214 10.40 -18.44 -5.98
C VAL A 214 10.41 -18.61 -7.48
#